data_AF-A0A8D8LZT7-F1
#
_entry.id   AF-A0A8D8LZT7-F1
#
_cell.length_a   1.000
_cell.length_b   1.000
_cell.length_c   1.000
_cell.angle_alpha   90.00
_cell.angle_beta   90.00
_cell.angle_gamma   90.00
#
_symmetry.space_group_name_H-M   'P 1'
#
loop_
_entity.id
_entity.type
_entity.pdbx_description
1 polymer ?
#
loop_
_entity_poly.entity_id
_entity_poly.type
_entity_poly.pdbx_seq_one_letter_code
_entity_poly.pdbx_strand_id
1 'polypeptide(L)'
;MFHIQSPPLHGTLHLEIWEHDAHAGQMFTLLDLAKDKVRYIHDGSESRVDSFQCEVALSPGTGFLLPSYLQGRHRFRFHIQITPVNDPPLLSIPQGRTLKLAQLLALSLLFAPFACQLAPLSSKLPSSWAQFTTV
;
A
#
# COMPACT_ATOMS: atom_id res chain seq x y z
N MET A 1 16.97 14.36 -2.90
CA MET A 1 15.86 14.94 -2.11
C MET A 1 14.59 14.85 -2.92
N PHE A 2 13.48 14.50 -2.28
CA PHE A 2 12.15 14.37 -2.87
C PHE A 2 11.26 15.48 -2.30
N HIS A 3 10.53 16.19 -3.15
CA HIS A 3 9.55 17.23 -2.78
C HIS A 3 8.20 16.90 -3.38
N ILE A 4 7.21 16.61 -2.53
CA ILE A 4 5.86 16.25 -2.94
C ILE A 4 5.19 17.48 -3.58
N GLN A 5 4.74 17.33 -4.83
CA GLN A 5 4.06 18.38 -5.60
C GLN A 5 2.54 18.17 -5.62
N SER A 6 2.12 16.91 -5.75
CA SER A 6 0.71 16.52 -5.70
C SER A 6 0.58 15.32 -4.77
N PRO A 7 -0.20 15.41 -3.68
CA PRO A 7 -0.47 14.29 -2.81
C PRO A 7 -1.35 13.23 -3.50
N PRO A 8 -1.49 12.04 -2.90
CA PRO A 8 -2.42 11.01 -3.36
C PRO A 8 -3.88 11.46 -3.21
N LEU A 9 -4.79 10.84 -3.97
CA LEU A 9 -6.23 11.18 -3.93
C LEU A 9 -6.97 10.39 -2.84
N HIS A 10 -6.62 9.12 -2.67
CA HIS A 10 -7.32 8.17 -1.80
C HIS A 10 -6.49 7.81 -0.55
N GLY A 11 -5.49 8.64 -0.22
CA GLY A 11 -4.63 8.38 0.91
C GLY A 11 -3.71 9.54 1.22
N THR A 12 -2.96 9.39 2.31
CA THR A 12 -2.01 10.39 2.78
C THR A 12 -0.63 9.78 2.93
N LEU A 13 0.40 10.55 2.58
CA LEU A 13 1.78 10.21 2.90
C LEU A 13 2.13 10.72 4.29
N HIS A 14 2.44 9.81 5.19
CA HIS A 14 2.88 10.09 6.55
C HIS A 14 4.41 10.09 6.60
N LEU A 15 5.01 11.23 6.93
CA LEU A 15 6.46 11.42 7.06
C LEU A 15 6.84 11.54 8.53
N GLU A 16 7.50 10.52 9.07
CA GLU A 16 8.01 10.48 10.44
C GLU A 16 9.41 11.13 10.52
N ILE A 17 9.50 12.35 10.00
CA ILE A 17 10.77 13.06 9.85
C ILE A 17 10.75 14.33 10.69
N TRP A 18 9.62 15.06 10.70
CA TRP A 18 9.51 16.39 11.32
C TRP A 18 8.19 16.57 12.06
N GLU A 19 8.17 16.23 13.35
CA GLU A 19 6.99 16.35 14.23
C GLU A 19 6.64 17.81 14.61
N HIS A 20 7.50 18.79 14.31
CA HIS A 20 7.33 20.18 14.77
C HIS A 20 6.89 21.20 13.69
N ASP A 21 6.91 20.85 12.40
CA ASP A 21 6.60 21.80 11.33
C ASP A 21 5.55 21.25 10.36
N ALA A 22 4.33 21.79 10.43
CA ALA A 22 3.17 21.38 9.62
C ALA A 22 3.38 21.55 8.09
N HIS A 23 4.33 22.39 7.67
CA HIS A 23 4.69 22.58 6.25
C HIS A 23 5.85 21.70 5.78
N ALA A 24 6.52 21.03 6.71
CA ALA A 24 7.76 20.32 6.45
C ALA A 24 7.50 18.84 6.04
N GLY A 25 6.26 18.36 6.19
CA GLY A 25 5.79 17.04 5.76
C GLY A 25 5.68 16.80 4.24
N GLN A 26 6.29 17.64 3.40
CA GLN A 26 6.28 17.48 1.94
C GLN A 26 7.67 17.16 1.36
N MET A 27 8.70 17.02 2.21
CA MET A 27 10.05 16.69 1.78
C MET A 27 10.60 15.46 2.50
N PHE A 28 11.30 14.60 1.76
CA PHE A 28 12.04 13.48 2.35
C PHE A 28 13.28 13.17 1.52
N THR A 29 14.23 12.44 2.11
CA THR A 29 15.43 11.96 1.42
C THR A 29 15.34 10.47 1.10
N LEU A 30 16.23 9.97 0.24
CA LEU A 30 16.33 8.53 -0.02
C LEU A 30 16.71 7.77 1.26
N LEU A 31 17.47 8.40 2.15
CA LEU A 31 17.85 7.82 3.44
C LEU A 31 16.63 7.66 4.35
N ASP A 32 15.67 8.59 4.32
CA ASP A 32 14.45 8.50 5.11
C ASP A 32 13.53 7.40 4.60
N LEU A 33 13.43 7.26 3.27
CA LEU A 33 12.72 6.15 2.63
C LEU A 33 13.37 4.80 2.99
N ALA A 34 14.71 4.72 2.97
CA ALA A 34 15.46 3.52 3.35
C ALA A 34 15.38 3.18 4.85
N LYS A 35 14.94 4.13 5.68
CA LYS A 35 14.72 3.95 7.12
C LYS A 35 13.24 3.78 7.47
N ASP A 36 12.39 3.49 6.47
CA ASP A 36 10.94 3.29 6.63
C ASP A 36 10.19 4.47 7.27
N LYS A 37 10.74 5.69 7.17
CA LYS A 37 10.11 6.90 7.74
C LYS A 37 8.99 7.48 6.88
N VAL A 38 8.80 6.93 5.68
CA VAL A 38 7.81 7.38 4.70
C VAL A 38 6.78 6.28 4.54
N ARG A 39 5.54 6.53 4.96
CA ARG A 39 4.46 5.54 4.92
C ARG A 39 3.26 6.07 4.16
N TYR A 40 2.61 5.21 3.38
CA TYR A 40 1.33 5.51 2.75
C TYR A 40 0.20 4.97 3.62
N ILE A 41 -0.80 5.81 3.89
CA ILE A 41 -1.99 5.44 4.66
C ILE A 41 -3.19 5.63 3.73
N HIS A 42 -3.91 4.54 3.49
CA HIS A 42 -5.13 4.55 2.68
C HIS A 42 -6.33 5.04 3.49
N ASP A 43 -7.27 5.73 2.84
CA ASP A 43 -8.48 6.28 3.48
C ASP A 43 -9.57 5.22 3.76
N GLY A 44 -9.39 3.99 3.28
CA GLY A 44 -10.34 2.90 3.40
C GLY A 44 -11.41 2.87 2.30
N SER A 45 -11.27 3.70 1.25
CA SER A 45 -12.10 3.60 0.06
C SER A 45 -11.81 2.32 -0.73
N GLU A 46 -12.76 1.88 -1.58
CA GLU A 46 -12.57 0.71 -2.46
C GLU A 46 -11.72 1.04 -3.71
N SER A 47 -10.78 1.97 -3.61
CA SER A 47 -9.90 2.29 -4.73
C SER A 47 -8.76 1.26 -4.85
N ARG A 48 -8.42 0.88 -6.08
CA ARG A 48 -7.35 -0.09 -6.36
C ARG A 48 -6.05 0.57 -6.79
N VAL A 49 -6.11 1.86 -7.12
CA VAL A 49 -5.00 2.61 -7.70
C VAL A 49 -4.99 4.00 -7.10
N ASP A 50 -3.80 4.43 -6.69
CA ASP A 50 -3.54 5.80 -6.28
C ASP A 50 -2.22 6.26 -6.91
N SER A 51 -1.96 7.57 -6.93
CA SER A 51 -0.68 8.09 -7.40
C SER A 51 -0.37 9.45 -6.80
N PHE A 52 0.91 9.73 -6.60
CA PHE A 52 1.39 11.04 -6.18
C PHE A 52 2.50 11.51 -7.13
N GLN A 53 2.68 12.83 -7.22
CA GLN A 53 3.79 13.44 -7.96
C GLN A 53 4.77 14.09 -7.01
N CYS A 54 6.06 13.91 -7.27
CA CYS A 54 7.12 14.63 -6.57
C CYS A 54 8.22 15.11 -7.52
N GLU A 55 8.91 16.16 -7.11
CA GLU A 55 10.15 16.63 -7.70
C GLU A 55 11.35 16.01 -6.99
N VAL A 56 12.30 15.54 -7.76
CA VAL A 56 13.52 14.91 -7.28
C VAL A 56 14.71 15.77 -7.68
N ALA A 57 15.46 16.21 -6.68
CA ALA A 57 16.73 16.89 -6.85
C ALA A 57 17.86 15.96 -6.42
N LEU A 58 18.83 15.74 -7.31
CA LEU A 58 20.02 14.95 -7.03
C LEU A 58 21.15 15.90 -6.60
N SER A 59 21.72 15.64 -5.42
CA SER A 59 22.91 16.33 -4.92
C SER A 59 24.11 15.40 -5.07
N PRO A 60 25.10 15.72 -5.92
CA PRO A 60 26.29 14.90 -6.03
C PRO A 60 27.10 14.89 -4.72
N GLY A 61 27.75 13.76 -4.45
CA GLY A 61 28.74 13.67 -3.38
C GLY A 61 30.02 14.45 -3.71
N THR A 62 30.83 14.69 -2.68
CA THR A 62 32.14 15.36 -2.85
C THR A 62 33.01 14.60 -3.88
N GLY A 63 33.53 15.33 -4.87
CA GLY A 63 34.38 14.77 -5.92
C GLY A 63 33.63 14.15 -7.10
N PHE A 64 32.28 14.15 -7.10
CA PHE A 64 31.49 13.68 -8.23
C PHE A 64 30.82 14.85 -8.96
N LEU A 65 30.92 14.87 -10.29
CA LEU A 65 30.18 15.82 -11.12
C LEU A 65 28.94 15.11 -11.67
N LEU A 66 27.77 15.67 -11.37
CA LEU A 66 26.52 15.13 -11.87
C LEU A 66 26.39 15.51 -13.36
N PRO A 67 26.05 14.57 -14.27
CA PRO A 67 25.77 14.91 -15.65
C PRO A 67 24.65 15.95 -15.79
N SER A 68 24.75 16.84 -16.78
CA SER A 68 23.82 17.97 -16.96
C SER A 68 22.34 17.56 -17.03
N TYR A 69 22.04 16.39 -17.59
CA TYR A 69 20.67 15.87 -17.68
C TYR A 69 20.09 15.41 -16.34
N LEU A 70 20.92 15.18 -15.32
CA LEU A 70 20.49 14.86 -13.96
C LEU A 70 20.55 16.07 -13.01
N GLN A 71 21.17 17.17 -13.44
CA GLN A 71 21.18 18.41 -12.69
C GLN A 71 19.77 19.03 -12.65
N GLY A 72 19.46 19.74 -11.56
CA GLY A 72 18.17 20.39 -11.38
C GLY A 72 17.12 19.52 -10.67
N ARG A 73 15.84 19.84 -10.93
CA ARG A 73 14.68 19.15 -10.35
C ARG A 73 13.94 18.39 -11.43
N HIS A 74 13.68 17.12 -11.17
CA HIS A 74 13.02 16.21 -12.10
C HIS A 74 11.66 15.79 -11.55
N ARG A 75 10.60 15.94 -12.33
CA ARG A 75 9.24 15.57 -11.90
C ARG A 75 8.95 14.11 -12.19
N PHE A 76 8.53 13.37 -11.18
CA PHE A 76 8.17 11.96 -11.27
C PHE A 76 6.77 11.71 -10.72
N ARG A 77 6.07 10.74 -11.31
CA ARG A 77 4.78 10.22 -10.81
C ARG A 77 4.99 8.80 -10.29
N PHE A 78 4.62 8.59 -9.03
CA PHE A 78 4.68 7.29 -8.37
C PHE A 78 3.28 6.69 -8.35
N HIS A 79 3.17 5.45 -8.83
CA HIS A 79 1.91 4.71 -8.86
C HIS A 79 1.87 3.77 -7.66
N ILE A 80 0.75 3.79 -6.94
CA ILE A 80 0.47 2.94 -5.79
C ILE A 80 -0.61 1.94 -6.23
N GLN A 81 -0.34 0.65 -6.04
CA GLN A 81 -1.30 -0.41 -6.30
C GLN A 81 -1.82 -0.90 -4.96
N ILE A 82 -3.14 -0.85 -4.78
CA ILE A 82 -3.80 -1.22 -3.53
C ILE A 82 -4.47 -2.58 -3.73
N THR A 83 -4.09 -3.55 -2.91
CA THR A 83 -4.71 -4.87 -2.87
C THR A 83 -5.88 -4.83 -1.88
N PRO A 84 -7.13 -4.90 -2.35
CA PRO A 84 -8.28 -4.86 -1.44
C PRO A 84 -8.30 -6.08 -0.53
N VAL A 85 -8.67 -5.87 0.73
CA VAL A 85 -8.87 -6.92 1.73
C VAL A 85 -10.36 -6.98 2.04
N ASN A 86 -10.92 -8.19 2.12
CA ASN A 86 -12.34 -8.38 2.37
C ASN A 86 -12.65 -8.21 3.86
N ASP A 87 -13.24 -7.07 4.23
CA ASP A 87 -13.62 -6.77 5.61
C ASP A 87 -15.10 -7.12 5.88
N PRO A 88 -15.44 -7.61 7.08
CA PRO A 88 -16.82 -7.94 7.43
C PRO A 88 -17.70 -6.67 7.50
N PRO A 89 -18.95 -6.71 7.00
CA PRO A 89 -19.82 -5.55 7.00
C PRO A 89 -20.20 -5.15 8.44
N LEU A 90 -20.07 -3.86 8.76
CA LEU A 90 -20.55 -3.32 10.03
C LEU A 90 -22.05 -3.02 9.95
N LEU A 91 -22.85 -3.76 10.69
CA LEU A 91 -24.30 -3.59 10.74
C LEU A 91 -24.71 -2.76 11.97
N SER A 92 -25.00 -1.47 11.76
CA SER A 92 -25.54 -0.61 12.83
C SER A 92 -27.06 -0.62 12.81
N ILE A 93 -27.67 -1.27 13.80
CA ILE A 93 -29.13 -1.34 13.95
C ILE A 93 -29.56 -0.20 14.88
N PRO A 94 -30.32 0.81 14.40
CA PRO A 94 -30.86 1.84 15.28
C PRO A 94 -31.79 1.18 16.31
N GLN A 95 -31.69 1.64 17.57
CA GLN A 95 -32.43 1.06 18.69
C GLN A 95 -33.93 0.96 18.36
N GLY A 96 -34.49 -0.25 18.52
CA GLY A 96 -35.91 -0.53 18.32
C GLY A 96 -36.31 -1.02 16.92
N ARG A 97 -35.38 -1.21 15.97
CA ARG A 97 -35.70 -1.84 14.67
C ARG A 97 -35.38 -3.35 14.68
N THR A 98 -36.35 -4.15 14.24
CA THR A 98 -36.16 -5.59 13.99
C THR A 98 -35.63 -5.80 12.58
N LEU A 99 -34.46 -6.42 12.43
CA LEU A 99 -33.99 -6.91 11.14
C LEU A 99 -34.66 -8.26 10.85
N LYS A 100 -35.47 -8.31 9.79
CA LYS A 100 -35.97 -9.57 9.24
C LYS A 100 -35.06 -9.96 8.08
N LEU A 101 -34.24 -10.99 8.29
CA LEU A 101 -33.49 -11.60 7.21
C LEU A 101 -34.51 -12.32 6.31
N ALA A 102 -34.64 -11.90 5.05
CA ALA A 102 -35.38 -12.68 4.07
C ALA A 102 -34.57 -13.95 3.82
N GLN A 103 -35.04 -15.08 4.36
CA GLN A 103 -34.47 -16.38 4.10
C GLN A 103 -34.82 -16.78 2.66
N LEU A 104 -34.12 -16.18 1.70
CA LEU A 104 -34.03 -16.72 0.35
C LEU A 104 -33.22 -18.01 0.45
N LEU A 105 -33.92 -19.11 0.21
CA LEU A 105 -33.45 -20.49 0.22
C LEU A 105 -31.99 -20.62 -0.26
N ALA A 106 -31.22 -21.35 0.52
CA ALA A 106 -29.90 -21.88 0.18
C ALA A 106 -28.86 -20.81 -0.24
N LEU A 107 -28.44 -20.02 0.76
CA LEU A 107 -27.05 -19.61 0.85
C LEU A 107 -26.21 -20.90 0.94
N SER A 108 -25.93 -21.51 -0.22
CA SER A 108 -24.95 -22.58 -0.29
C SER A 108 -23.66 -22.01 0.29
N LEU A 109 -23.20 -22.69 1.33
CA LEU A 109 -21.96 -22.44 2.03
C LEU A 109 -20.81 -22.43 1.00
N LEU A 110 -20.42 -21.26 0.53
CA LEU A 110 -19.09 -21.01 -0.06
C LEU A 110 -18.13 -20.42 0.97
N PHE A 111 -18.49 -20.45 2.25
CA PHE A 111 -17.51 -20.73 3.29
C PHE A 111 -17.24 -22.23 3.27
N ALA A 112 -16.35 -22.67 2.37
CA ALA A 112 -15.76 -24.00 2.48
C ALA A 112 -14.97 -24.06 3.81
N PRO A 113 -15.30 -24.99 4.71
CA PRO A 113 -14.52 -25.22 5.92
C PRO A 113 -13.25 -26.02 5.56
N PHE A 114 -12.12 -25.63 6.13
CA PHE A 114 -11.01 -26.51 6.51
C PHE A 114 -10.51 -27.54 5.48
N ALA A 115 -9.34 -27.25 4.92
CA ALA A 115 -8.29 -28.25 4.82
C ALA A 115 -7.05 -27.74 5.58
N CYS A 116 -7.11 -27.80 6.92
CA CYS A 116 -5.89 -27.93 7.71
C CYS A 116 -5.29 -29.30 7.40
N GLN A 117 -4.40 -29.37 6.42
CA GLN A 117 -3.57 -30.56 6.25
C GLN A 117 -2.28 -30.34 7.05
N LEU A 118 -2.20 -30.98 8.22
CA LEU A 118 -0.92 -31.25 8.87
C LEU A 118 -0.02 -31.94 7.85
N ALA A 119 1.01 -31.25 7.37
CA ALA A 119 2.10 -31.89 6.66
C ALA A 119 2.86 -32.79 7.65
N PRO A 120 2.98 -34.11 7.40
CA PRO A 120 3.91 -34.92 8.15
C PRO A 120 5.34 -34.49 7.77
N LEU A 121 6.21 -34.38 8.78
CA LEU A 121 7.66 -34.36 8.57
C LEU A 121 8.03 -35.59 7.71
N SER A 122 8.55 -35.38 6.50
CA SER A 122 9.68 -36.19 6.02
C SER A 122 10.29 -35.62 4.72
N SER A 123 11.61 -35.52 4.77
CA SER A 123 12.59 -35.20 3.73
C SER A 123 12.23 -35.56 2.28
N LYS A 124 12.33 -34.57 1.38
CA LYS A 124 13.14 -34.55 0.14
C LYS A 124 12.57 -33.53 -0.87
N LEU A 125 13.23 -32.39 -1.00
CA LEU A 125 13.15 -31.55 -2.20
C LEU A 125 13.80 -32.28 -3.38
N PRO A 126 13.36 -32.01 -4.62
CA PRO A 126 14.25 -31.23 -5.47
C PRO A 126 13.58 -30.04 -6.17
N SER A 127 14.41 -29.03 -6.32
CA SER A 127 14.26 -27.76 -6.99
C SER A 127 14.17 -27.92 -8.51
N SER A 128 12.98 -27.77 -9.07
CA SER A 128 12.77 -27.02 -10.32
C SER A 128 11.30 -27.09 -10.75
N TRP A 129 10.75 -25.93 -11.12
CA TRP A 129 9.50 -25.72 -11.87
C TRP A 129 8.18 -26.04 -11.15
N ALA A 130 7.37 -24.99 -10.97
CA ALA A 130 5.96 -25.03 -11.35
C ALA A 130 5.40 -23.60 -11.39
N GLN A 131 5.36 -23.01 -12.59
CA GLN A 131 4.33 -22.03 -12.93
C GLN A 131 2.97 -22.68 -12.70
N PHE A 132 2.04 -22.07 -11.98
CA PHE A 132 0.58 -22.24 -12.17
C PHE A 132 -0.09 -21.03 -11.49
N THR A 133 -0.45 -19.99 -12.24
CA THR A 133 -1.81 -19.69 -12.77
C THR A 133 -2.96 -19.98 -11.81
N THR A 134 -3.66 -18.88 -11.46
CA THR A 134 -5.11 -18.72 -11.25
C THR A 134 -5.79 -19.60 -10.20
N VAL A 135 -6.39 -18.95 -9.19
CA VAL A 135 -7.84 -18.66 -9.18
C VAL A 135 -8.05 -17.25 -8.63
#